data_AF-A0A4Q3SUL6-F1
#
_entry.id   AF-A0A4Q3SUL6-F1
#
_cell.length_a   1.000
_cell.length_b   1.000
_cell.length_c   1.000
_cell.angle_alpha   90.00
_cell.angle_beta   90.00
_cell.angle_gamma   90.00
#
_symmetry.space_group_name_H-M   'P 1'
#
loop_
_entity.id
_entity.type
_entity.pdbx_description
1 polymer ?
#
loop_
_entity_poly.entity_id
_entity_poly.type
_entity_poly.pdbx_seq_one_letter_code
_entity_poly.pdbx_strand_id
1 'polypeptide(L)'
;MNIQEEIGKRRTFAIISHPDAGKTTLTEKLLLFGGAIQTAGAVKSNKIKKSATSDFMEIEKQRGISVATSVMTFNYDDKKINDIESHAGDNAGVSAWYDVKGGDELQMKIAISFTSIANAKNNLRTESDSKKFDEVRNESKKVWNDWLGRIKVTGGTKEQKIKFYTDLWHVLLGRHKNNDVSGDYPDNTAGTRDGNFTNNILKVRTLPKNKDGSLVHNMYNSDAFWLTQWNLNILWGLAWPEVQDDLSASMLRYEANGGLIPRGPAGGGYSYIMTSCPATNLIAGTFQKGLLTKFDKDSAFVAVKRNALPGGMLGSAKDIDFYTANGWWPENAGITIEAAFQDFAIAQMAKKLKKEEDYNFFTKRSKGWTNLYESKQKLLFPKNSNGKFNHTDPLSKAGWIEANAWQASWGVSHDIPGLAKLMGGNDTLASKLNHAFVMAEPSDFVFDYGSGYISYANQPGLSDAHVFNYARKPWLTQYWVRRVQEKAYGGTTPDDGYGGQDEDQGQMGSLSVLMAIGLFNIQGNVSAEPVYDITSPVFDEIIIKLDPKYYPGKEFVIKTHNNGAKNVYIQKARVNGKALNKFWFTHKEFSRGGSLEIWLGPKPNKAWGIAGLPPNN
;
A
#
# COMPACT_ATOMS: atom_id res chain seq x y z
N MET A 1 -1.07 53.48 -54.86
CA MET A 1 -1.14 52.69 -53.63
C MET A 1 -0.06 53.21 -52.71
N ASN A 2 -0.45 53.82 -51.60
CA ASN A 2 0.43 54.49 -50.63
C ASN A 2 1.17 53.43 -49.80
N ILE A 3 2.43 53.68 -49.43
CA ILE A 3 3.22 52.77 -48.59
C ILE A 3 2.51 52.41 -47.27
N GLN A 4 1.70 53.32 -46.71
CA GLN A 4 0.85 53.10 -45.55
C GLN A 4 -0.30 52.12 -45.83
N GLU A 5 -0.86 52.13 -47.03
CA GLU A 5 -1.89 51.16 -47.43
C GLU A 5 -1.29 49.76 -47.64
N GLU A 6 -0.04 49.66 -48.07
CA GLU A 6 0.67 48.39 -48.18
C GLU A 6 1.13 47.84 -46.82
N ILE A 7 1.57 48.73 -45.91
CA ILE A 7 1.88 48.36 -44.52
C ILE A 7 0.61 47.86 -43.81
N GLY A 8 -0.54 48.49 -44.02
CA GLY A 8 -1.82 48.07 -43.43
C GLY A 8 -2.33 46.69 -43.88
N LYS A 9 -1.81 46.16 -45.01
CA LYS A 9 -2.15 44.83 -45.52
C LYS A 9 -1.22 43.71 -45.03
N ARG A 10 -0.01 44.06 -44.59
CA ARG A 10 1.01 43.08 -44.19
C ARG A 10 0.86 42.77 -42.71
N ARG A 11 0.47 41.54 -42.39
CA ARG A 11 0.62 41.02 -41.03
C ARG A 11 2.00 40.41 -40.89
N THR A 12 2.88 41.09 -40.15
CA THR A 12 4.21 40.56 -39.85
C THR A 12 4.12 39.74 -38.56
N PHE A 13 4.28 38.43 -38.67
CA PHE A 13 4.56 37.56 -37.53
C PHE A 13 5.99 37.03 -37.68
N ALA A 14 6.72 37.01 -36.58
CA ALA A 14 8.12 36.56 -36.53
C ALA A 14 8.21 35.30 -35.67
N ILE A 15 8.78 34.23 -36.22
CA ILE A 15 9.12 33.01 -35.48
C ILE A 15 10.51 33.20 -34.87
N ILE A 16 10.67 32.84 -33.59
CA ILE A 16 11.92 32.96 -32.83
C ILE A 16 12.54 31.57 -32.65
N SER A 17 13.79 31.38 -33.10
CA SER A 17 14.60 30.22 -32.69
C SER A 17 16.08 30.58 -32.48
N HIS A 18 16.55 30.34 -31.23
CA HIS A 18 17.88 29.85 -30.76
C HIS A 18 19.19 30.59 -31.18
N PRO A 19 20.35 30.33 -30.54
CA PRO A 19 20.78 30.61 -29.16
C PRO A 19 21.98 31.59 -29.03
N ASP A 20 22.54 32.08 -30.14
CA ASP A 20 23.86 32.75 -30.14
C ASP A 20 23.83 34.24 -30.51
N ALA A 21 22.67 34.86 -30.67
CA ALA A 21 22.59 36.29 -30.96
C ALA A 21 22.56 37.10 -29.66
N GLY A 22 23.75 37.57 -29.26
CA GLY A 22 23.95 38.48 -28.15
C GLY A 22 22.96 39.66 -28.13
N LYS A 23 22.68 40.11 -26.90
CA LYS A 23 21.98 41.34 -26.53
C LYS A 23 22.22 42.44 -27.58
N THR A 24 21.18 42.76 -28.37
CA THR A 24 20.62 44.11 -28.56
C THR A 24 19.84 44.31 -29.86
N THR A 25 19.95 43.48 -30.89
CA THR A 25 19.49 43.89 -32.25
C THR A 25 17.98 44.11 -32.41
N LEU A 26 17.12 43.35 -31.72
CA LEU A 26 15.66 43.49 -31.87
C LEU A 26 15.09 44.60 -30.99
N THR A 27 15.48 44.67 -29.71
CA THR A 27 15.09 45.74 -28.79
C THR A 27 15.60 47.10 -29.28
N GLU A 28 16.83 47.15 -29.82
CA GLU A 28 17.42 48.37 -30.37
C GLU A 28 16.72 48.79 -31.67
N LYS A 29 16.27 47.85 -32.50
CA LYS A 29 15.40 48.16 -33.65
C LYS A 29 14.02 48.65 -33.21
N LEU A 30 13.41 48.04 -32.20
CA LEU A 30 12.11 48.50 -31.67
C LEU A 30 12.20 49.90 -31.04
N LEU A 31 13.29 50.21 -30.33
CA LEU A 31 13.55 51.53 -29.78
C LEU A 31 13.86 52.56 -30.89
N LEU A 32 14.59 52.17 -31.93
CA LEU A 32 14.92 53.05 -33.06
C LEU A 32 13.67 53.36 -33.91
N PHE A 33 12.91 52.33 -34.26
CA PHE A 33 11.69 52.49 -35.06
C PHE A 33 10.51 53.03 -34.25
N GLY A 34 10.50 52.84 -32.94
CA GLY A 34 9.58 53.49 -32.00
C GLY A 34 9.99 54.92 -31.61
N GLY A 35 11.09 55.45 -32.15
CA GLY A 35 11.56 56.83 -31.95
C GLY A 35 12.23 57.12 -30.60
N ALA A 36 12.39 56.11 -29.75
CA ALA A 36 13.02 56.23 -28.42
C ALA A 36 14.55 56.40 -28.48
N ILE A 37 15.19 55.95 -29.57
CA ILE A 37 16.59 56.26 -29.90
C ILE A 37 16.67 56.70 -31.36
N GLN A 38 17.68 57.51 -31.70
CA GLN A 38 17.80 58.13 -33.05
C GLN A 38 18.90 57.47 -33.91
N THR A 39 19.67 56.53 -33.37
CA THR A 39 20.80 55.89 -34.07
C THR A 39 20.94 54.42 -33.66
N ALA A 40 21.09 53.52 -34.64
CA ALA A 40 21.34 52.11 -34.40
C ALA A 40 22.71 51.90 -33.73
N GLY A 41 22.78 51.12 -32.66
CA GLY A 41 24.02 50.91 -31.87
C GLY A 41 24.17 51.87 -30.67
N ALA A 42 23.20 52.76 -30.42
CA ALA A 42 23.23 53.72 -29.32
C ALA A 42 23.04 53.10 -27.92
N VAL A 43 22.69 51.80 -27.83
CA VAL A 43 22.57 51.07 -26.54
C VAL A 43 23.95 50.63 -26.01
N LYS A 44 24.99 51.42 -26.27
CA LYS A 44 26.27 51.38 -25.58
C LYS A 44 26.56 52.73 -24.94
N SER A 45 25.95 52.97 -23.78
CA SER A 45 26.30 54.11 -22.94
C SER A 45 26.09 53.75 -21.47
N ASN A 46 27.18 53.83 -20.69
CA ASN A 46 27.31 53.53 -19.26
C ASN A 46 26.46 54.43 -18.33
N LYS A 47 25.30 54.94 -18.76
CA LYS A 47 24.53 55.96 -18.02
C LYS A 47 23.01 55.76 -17.98
N ILE A 48 22.50 54.53 -18.04
CA ILE A 48 21.09 54.27 -17.69
C ILE A 48 21.01 53.36 -16.47
N LYS A 49 20.55 53.94 -15.35
CA LYS A 49 20.08 53.23 -14.16
C LYS A 49 18.63 52.75 -14.38
N LYS A 50 18.40 51.43 -14.23
CA LYS A 50 17.12 50.69 -14.00
C LYS A 50 16.09 50.81 -15.16
N SER A 51 15.37 49.80 -15.64
CA SER A 51 14.84 48.55 -15.04
C SER A 51 14.27 47.60 -16.11
N ALA A 52 15.06 46.69 -16.67
CA ALA A 52 14.53 45.49 -17.34
C ALA A 52 15.47 44.33 -17.03
N THR A 53 15.17 43.61 -15.96
CA THR A 53 15.91 42.44 -15.48
C THR A 53 15.12 41.20 -15.90
N SER A 54 15.59 40.49 -16.93
CA SER A 54 14.95 39.25 -17.45
C SER A 54 15.71 37.98 -17.04
N ASP A 55 16.77 38.15 -16.26
CA ASP A 55 17.65 37.12 -15.69
C ASP A 55 17.29 36.93 -14.21
N PHE A 56 16.15 36.30 -13.94
CA PHE A 56 15.63 36.14 -12.58
C PHE A 56 16.29 34.95 -11.86
N MET A 57 16.73 33.93 -12.60
CA MET A 57 17.44 32.78 -12.03
C MET A 57 18.92 33.07 -11.79
N GLU A 58 19.50 32.43 -10.76
CA GLU A 58 20.91 32.61 -10.41
C GLU A 58 21.87 32.19 -11.54
N ILE A 59 21.51 31.15 -12.30
CA ILE A 59 22.26 30.70 -13.48
C ILE A 59 22.15 31.68 -14.67
N GLU A 60 21.01 32.37 -14.81
CA GLU A 60 20.82 33.40 -15.83
C GLU A 60 21.66 34.64 -15.51
N LYS A 61 21.71 35.02 -14.23
CA LYS A 61 22.55 36.10 -13.71
C LYS A 61 24.04 35.79 -13.88
N GLN A 62 24.46 34.55 -13.58
CA GLN A 62 25.85 34.11 -13.72
C GLN A 62 26.30 34.05 -15.18
N ARG A 63 25.45 33.55 -16.08
CA ARG A 63 25.79 33.38 -17.50
C ARG A 63 25.45 34.60 -18.35
N GLY A 64 24.72 35.56 -17.79
CA GLY A 64 24.26 36.77 -18.48
C GLY A 64 23.29 36.49 -19.64
N ILE A 65 22.66 35.31 -19.66
CA ILE A 65 21.73 34.82 -20.69
C ILE A 65 20.43 34.34 -20.02
N SER A 66 19.27 34.61 -20.60
CA SER A 66 18.00 34.01 -20.16
C SER A 66 17.94 32.55 -20.64
N VAL A 67 17.59 31.64 -19.73
CA VAL A 67 17.57 30.18 -19.94
C VAL A 67 16.13 29.69 -20.09
N ALA A 68 15.14 30.45 -19.63
CA ALA A 68 13.72 30.18 -19.83
C ALA A 68 13.10 30.98 -21.00
N THR A 69 12.49 30.29 -21.96
CA THR A 69 11.67 30.93 -23.01
C THR A 69 10.30 31.27 -22.45
N SER A 70 9.95 32.56 -22.40
CA SER A 70 8.61 33.01 -22.05
C SER A 70 7.79 33.24 -23.31
N VAL A 71 6.59 32.67 -23.38
CA VAL A 71 5.66 32.94 -24.48
C VAL A 71 4.49 33.72 -23.94
N MET A 72 4.22 34.86 -24.57
CA MET A 72 3.18 35.79 -24.13
C MET A 72 2.04 35.81 -25.13
N THR A 73 0.84 35.55 -24.64
CA THR A 73 -0.41 35.91 -25.29
C THR A 73 -0.72 37.36 -24.95
N PHE A 74 -1.00 38.22 -25.93
CA PHE A 74 -1.35 39.61 -25.69
C PHE A 74 -2.53 40.05 -26.56
N ASN A 75 -3.22 41.12 -26.12
CA ASN A 75 -4.32 41.72 -26.86
C ASN A 75 -3.79 42.88 -27.72
N TYR A 76 -4.28 42.98 -28.96
CA TYR A 76 -4.01 44.08 -29.89
C TYR A 76 -5.29 44.39 -30.69
N ASP A 77 -5.79 45.63 -30.63
CA ASP A 77 -7.03 46.10 -31.28
C ASP A 77 -8.19 45.09 -31.16
N ASP A 78 -8.58 44.79 -29.91
CA ASP A 78 -9.64 43.83 -29.52
C ASP A 78 -9.42 42.38 -30.00
N LYS A 79 -8.24 42.05 -30.51
CA LYS A 79 -7.87 40.70 -30.94
C LYS A 79 -6.81 40.11 -30.01
N LYS A 80 -7.10 38.93 -29.49
CA LYS A 80 -6.14 38.13 -28.73
C LYS A 80 -5.20 37.44 -29.70
N ILE A 81 -3.93 37.83 -29.71
CA ILE A 81 -2.89 37.20 -30.51
C ILE A 81 -2.34 36.00 -29.72
N ASN A 82 -2.49 34.81 -30.29
CA ASN A 82 -2.11 33.54 -29.69
C ASN A 82 -1.40 32.70 -30.75
N ASP A 83 -0.09 32.50 -30.60
CA ASP A 83 0.75 31.85 -31.63
C ASP A 83 1.35 30.51 -31.14
N ILE A 84 0.72 29.89 -30.13
CA ILE A 84 1.13 28.58 -29.60
C ILE A 84 0.00 27.59 -29.68
N GLU A 85 0.20 26.56 -30.51
CA GLU A 85 -0.61 25.35 -30.54
C GLU A 85 -0.08 24.29 -29.56
N SER A 86 1.24 24.23 -29.31
CA SER A 86 1.86 23.32 -28.34
C SER A 86 3.17 23.85 -27.76
N HIS A 87 3.45 23.51 -26.50
CA HIS A 87 4.72 23.77 -25.82
C HIS A 87 5.13 22.49 -25.07
N ALA A 88 6.40 22.10 -25.19
CA ALA A 88 6.94 20.87 -24.60
C ALA A 88 8.35 21.13 -24.05
N GLY A 89 8.72 20.37 -23.00
CA GLY A 89 10.03 20.43 -22.35
C GLY A 89 9.92 19.95 -20.91
N ASP A 90 11.06 19.58 -20.32
CA ASP A 90 11.11 18.97 -18.98
C ASP A 90 10.60 19.90 -17.86
N ASN A 91 10.50 21.21 -18.14
CA ASN A 91 10.03 22.24 -17.21
C ASN A 91 8.88 23.07 -17.81
N ALA A 92 7.98 22.45 -18.56
CA ALA A 92 6.79 23.13 -19.09
C ALA A 92 5.75 23.41 -17.99
N GLY A 93 5.18 24.60 -17.97
CA GLY A 93 4.13 25.01 -17.04
C GLY A 93 3.21 26.09 -17.63
N VAL A 94 2.11 26.36 -16.94
CA VAL A 94 1.12 27.38 -17.34
C VAL A 94 0.91 28.37 -16.20
N SER A 95 0.95 29.67 -16.51
CA SER A 95 0.52 30.74 -15.62
C SER A 95 -0.68 31.45 -16.24
N ALA A 96 -1.78 31.55 -15.50
CA ALA A 96 -2.99 32.25 -15.92
C ALA A 96 -3.19 33.51 -15.08
N TRP A 97 -3.56 34.62 -15.72
CA TRP A 97 -3.82 35.91 -15.07
C TRP A 97 -5.31 36.25 -15.20
N TYR A 98 -5.93 36.59 -14.07
CA TYR A 98 -7.34 36.96 -13.98
C TYR A 98 -7.46 38.32 -13.28
N ASP A 99 -8.32 39.20 -13.80
CA ASP A 99 -8.65 40.45 -13.14
C ASP A 99 -9.75 40.19 -12.10
N VAL A 100 -9.39 40.20 -10.81
CA VAL A 100 -10.27 39.87 -9.68
C VAL A 100 -10.26 41.00 -8.66
N LYS A 101 -11.41 41.24 -8.04
CA LYS A 101 -11.60 42.23 -6.95
C LYS A 101 -11.58 41.54 -5.59
N GLY A 102 -11.43 42.34 -4.53
CA GLY A 102 -11.57 41.83 -3.17
C GLY A 102 -12.95 41.21 -2.94
N GLY A 103 -12.99 39.91 -2.59
CA GLY A 103 -14.21 39.14 -2.40
C GLY A 103 -14.62 38.25 -3.58
N ASP A 104 -13.94 38.35 -4.73
CA ASP A 104 -14.18 37.44 -5.84
C ASP A 104 -13.65 36.03 -5.53
N GLU A 105 -14.38 35.01 -6.00
CA GLU A 105 -13.99 33.60 -5.89
C GLU A 105 -13.62 33.04 -7.26
N LEU A 106 -12.42 32.49 -7.38
CA LEU A 106 -11.99 31.73 -8.56
C LEU A 106 -12.12 30.24 -8.28
N GLN A 107 -12.93 29.54 -9.08
CA GLN A 107 -13.09 28.09 -8.99
C GLN A 107 -12.36 27.40 -10.14
N MET A 108 -11.67 26.31 -9.83
CA MET A 108 -10.93 25.51 -10.81
C MET A 108 -11.36 24.04 -10.72
N LYS A 109 -11.55 23.40 -11.88
CA LYS A 109 -11.78 21.97 -11.98
C LYS A 109 -10.65 21.31 -12.75
N ILE A 110 -10.13 20.22 -12.20
CA ILE A 110 -9.03 19.45 -12.80
C ILE A 110 -9.47 17.99 -12.83
N ALA A 111 -9.21 17.33 -13.95
CA ALA A 111 -9.24 15.88 -14.05
C ALA A 111 -7.95 15.40 -14.72
N ILE A 112 -7.50 14.22 -14.32
CA ILE A 112 -6.31 13.57 -14.86
C ILE A 112 -6.70 12.30 -15.61
N SER A 113 -5.87 11.90 -16.55
CA SER A 113 -5.91 10.59 -17.20
C SER A 113 -4.49 10.17 -17.54
N PHE A 114 -4.18 8.90 -17.28
CA PHE A 114 -2.90 8.30 -17.68
C PHE A 114 -2.91 7.80 -19.13
N THR A 115 -4.03 7.91 -19.85
CA THR A 115 -4.18 7.33 -21.19
C THR A 115 -4.31 8.39 -22.28
N SER A 116 -5.11 9.44 -22.07
CA SER A 116 -5.30 10.49 -23.09
C SER A 116 -5.96 11.76 -22.55
N ILE A 117 -5.76 12.88 -23.26
CA ILE A 117 -6.48 14.14 -23.01
C ILE A 117 -8.00 13.95 -23.19
N ALA A 118 -8.42 13.11 -24.13
CA ALA A 118 -9.84 12.82 -24.36
C ALA A 118 -10.47 12.14 -23.13
N ASN A 119 -9.78 11.18 -22.52
CA ASN A 119 -10.23 10.55 -21.29
C ASN A 119 -10.19 11.50 -20.09
N ALA A 120 -9.18 12.38 -19.97
CA ALA A 120 -9.17 13.40 -18.93
C ALA A 120 -10.41 14.31 -19.01
N LYS A 121 -10.81 14.74 -20.23
CA LYS A 121 -12.05 15.49 -20.45
C LYS A 121 -13.30 14.66 -20.11
N ASN A 122 -13.32 13.36 -20.45
CA ASN A 122 -14.43 12.47 -20.14
C ASN A 122 -14.60 12.24 -18.62
N ASN A 123 -13.49 12.05 -17.89
CA ASN A 123 -13.48 11.95 -16.43
C ASN A 123 -14.07 13.22 -15.81
N LEU A 124 -13.61 14.41 -16.25
CA LEU A 124 -14.14 15.68 -15.78
C LEU A 124 -15.66 15.80 -15.98
N ARG A 125 -16.13 15.52 -17.21
CA ARG A 125 -17.55 15.54 -17.59
C ARG A 125 -18.40 14.61 -16.74
N THR A 126 -17.89 13.42 -16.45
CA THR A 126 -18.65 12.42 -15.70
C THR A 126 -18.69 12.73 -14.21
N GLU A 127 -17.59 13.20 -13.63
CA GLU A 127 -17.44 13.26 -12.18
C GLU A 127 -17.88 14.59 -11.58
N SER A 128 -17.59 15.73 -12.24
CA SER A 128 -17.70 17.05 -11.61
C SER A 128 -18.05 18.24 -12.51
N ASP A 129 -18.23 18.08 -13.82
CA ASP A 129 -18.39 19.22 -14.76
C ASP A 129 -19.58 20.15 -14.45
N SER A 130 -20.68 19.64 -13.91
CA SER A 130 -21.83 20.46 -13.48
C SER A 130 -21.80 20.89 -12.00
N LYS A 131 -20.87 20.36 -11.18
CA LYS A 131 -20.89 20.52 -9.72
C LYS A 131 -20.10 21.73 -9.23
N LYS A 132 -20.53 22.35 -8.13
CA LYS A 132 -19.77 23.39 -7.40
C LYS A 132 -18.82 22.77 -6.36
N PHE A 133 -17.86 23.54 -5.85
CA PHE A 133 -16.91 23.07 -4.84
C PHE A 133 -17.59 22.44 -3.61
N ASP A 134 -18.56 23.13 -3.02
CA ASP A 134 -19.24 22.64 -1.81
C ASP A 134 -20.08 21.38 -2.07
N GLU A 135 -20.62 21.20 -3.28
CA GLU A 135 -21.32 19.98 -3.67
C GLU A 135 -20.36 18.80 -3.69
N VAL A 136 -19.20 18.95 -4.35
CA VAL A 136 -18.14 17.93 -4.38
C VAL A 136 -17.66 17.61 -2.96
N ARG A 137 -17.39 18.63 -2.13
CA ARG A 137 -16.97 18.46 -0.73
C ARG A 137 -18.00 17.67 0.09
N ASN A 138 -19.28 17.99 -0.03
CA ASN A 138 -20.35 17.34 0.72
C ASN A 138 -20.57 15.90 0.25
N GLU A 139 -20.51 15.64 -1.06
CA GLU A 139 -20.54 14.29 -1.63
C GLU A 139 -19.35 13.46 -1.13
N SER A 140 -18.12 13.98 -1.19
CA SER A 140 -16.93 13.30 -0.67
C SER A 140 -17.05 13.00 0.83
N LYS A 141 -17.57 13.94 1.63
CA LYS A 141 -17.83 13.71 3.06
C LYS A 141 -18.83 12.58 3.28
N LYS A 142 -19.88 12.50 2.47
CA LYS A 142 -20.85 11.40 2.53
C LYS A 142 -20.19 10.06 2.19
N VAL A 143 -19.39 10.00 1.12
CA VAL A 143 -18.64 8.79 0.76
C VAL A 143 -17.75 8.35 1.91
N TRP A 144 -16.96 9.25 2.50
CA TRP A 144 -16.12 8.91 3.65
C TRP A 144 -16.93 8.39 4.85
N ASN A 145 -18.04 9.03 5.19
CA ASN A 145 -18.91 8.55 6.28
C ASN A 145 -19.51 7.17 6.00
N ASP A 146 -19.89 6.89 4.75
CA ASP A 146 -20.45 5.59 4.35
C ASP A 146 -19.38 4.49 4.42
N TRP A 147 -18.16 4.77 3.98
CA TRP A 147 -17.04 3.84 4.00
C TRP A 147 -16.49 3.60 5.42
N LEU A 148 -16.18 4.65 6.17
CA LEU A 148 -15.70 4.57 7.55
C LEU A 148 -16.78 3.99 8.48
N GLY A 149 -18.05 4.34 8.23
CA GLY A 149 -19.21 3.87 9.00
C GLY A 149 -19.60 2.40 8.76
N ARG A 150 -18.78 1.63 8.04
CA ARG A 150 -18.87 0.16 7.97
C ARG A 150 -18.34 -0.52 9.22
N ILE A 151 -17.41 0.12 9.93
CA ILE A 151 -17.01 -0.29 11.27
C ILE A 151 -17.40 0.83 12.24
N LYS A 152 -18.43 0.57 13.05
CA LYS A 152 -18.90 1.51 14.07
C LYS A 152 -18.39 1.08 15.44
N VAL A 153 -17.90 2.04 16.22
CA VAL A 153 -17.38 1.77 17.57
C VAL A 153 -18.08 2.60 18.64
N THR A 154 -18.39 1.97 19.76
CA THR A 154 -18.95 2.57 20.98
C THR A 154 -18.04 2.26 22.17
N GLY A 155 -17.95 3.16 23.15
CA GLY A 155 -16.95 3.10 24.22
C GLY A 155 -15.60 3.69 23.80
N GLY A 156 -14.58 3.54 24.63
CA GLY A 156 -13.25 4.14 24.44
C GLY A 156 -13.19 5.66 24.61
N THR A 157 -11.97 6.21 24.65
CA THR A 157 -11.72 7.65 24.75
C THR A 157 -11.97 8.37 23.42
N LYS A 158 -12.02 9.70 23.43
CA LYS A 158 -12.15 10.50 22.21
C LYS A 158 -10.93 10.32 21.31
N GLU A 159 -9.75 10.27 21.91
CA GLU A 159 -8.45 10.12 21.25
C GLU A 159 -8.36 8.75 20.56
N GLN A 160 -8.82 7.68 21.22
CA GLN A 160 -8.92 6.35 20.62
C GLN A 160 -9.85 6.32 19.39
N LYS A 161 -10.97 7.05 19.43
CA LYS A 161 -11.87 7.16 18.26
C LYS A 161 -11.25 7.97 17.13
N ILE A 162 -10.56 9.07 17.44
CA ILE A 162 -9.83 9.87 16.45
C ILE A 162 -8.80 8.97 15.76
N LYS A 163 -7.94 8.31 16.54
CA LYS A 163 -6.92 7.39 16.01
C LYS A 163 -7.53 6.29 15.15
N PHE A 164 -8.56 5.62 15.66
CA PHE A 164 -9.24 4.54 14.94
C PHE A 164 -9.79 4.97 13.57
N TYR A 165 -10.47 6.12 13.48
CA TYR A 165 -11.03 6.59 12.21
C TYR A 165 -9.97 7.20 11.29
N THR A 166 -8.88 7.77 11.82
CA THR A 166 -7.71 8.15 11.03
C THR A 166 -7.03 6.93 10.42
N ASP A 167 -6.84 5.86 11.19
CA ASP A 167 -6.26 4.60 10.71
C ASP A 167 -7.14 3.97 9.62
N LEU A 168 -8.46 3.97 9.80
CA LEU A 168 -9.38 3.51 8.75
C LEU A 168 -9.33 4.36 7.49
N TRP A 169 -9.07 5.65 7.60
CA TRP A 169 -8.87 6.51 6.44
C TRP A 169 -7.61 6.11 5.66
N HIS A 170 -6.48 5.86 6.34
CA HIS A 170 -5.25 5.36 5.72
C HIS A 170 -5.43 4.01 5.00
N VAL A 171 -6.16 3.08 5.64
CA VAL A 171 -6.51 1.75 5.08
C VAL A 171 -7.21 1.84 3.72
N LEU A 172 -7.98 2.91 3.49
CA LEU A 172 -8.80 3.11 2.31
C LEU A 172 -8.15 4.03 1.27
N LEU A 173 -7.15 4.83 1.67
CA LEU A 173 -6.55 5.83 0.80
C LEU A 173 -5.38 5.30 -0.03
N GLY A 174 -4.51 4.49 0.57
CA GLY A 174 -3.13 4.30 0.10
C GLY A 174 -2.94 3.67 -1.29
N ARG A 175 -3.99 3.15 -1.95
CA ARG A 175 -3.89 2.45 -3.25
C ARG A 175 -4.86 3.05 -4.26
N HIS A 176 -4.31 3.75 -5.24
CA HIS A 176 -5.09 4.57 -6.16
C HIS A 176 -5.46 3.81 -7.42
N LYS A 177 -6.70 3.99 -7.86
CA LYS A 177 -7.14 3.54 -9.18
C LYS A 177 -6.35 4.29 -10.25
N ASN A 178 -5.95 3.60 -11.31
CA ASN A 178 -5.20 4.17 -12.42
C ASN A 178 -5.90 4.01 -13.79
N ASN A 179 -7.16 3.56 -13.80
CA ASN A 179 -8.01 3.53 -14.98
C ASN A 179 -8.97 4.71 -15.03
N ASP A 180 -9.33 5.12 -16.24
CA ASP A 180 -10.33 6.13 -16.52
C ASP A 180 -11.75 5.59 -16.35
N VAL A 181 -12.73 6.51 -16.34
CA VAL A 181 -14.18 6.18 -16.32
C VAL A 181 -14.59 5.32 -17.51
N SER A 182 -13.94 5.50 -18.67
CA SER A 182 -14.17 4.66 -19.86
C SER A 182 -13.80 3.20 -19.65
N GLY A 183 -12.97 2.91 -18.65
CA GLY A 183 -12.30 1.63 -18.44
C GLY A 183 -10.90 1.56 -19.07
N ASP A 184 -10.45 2.61 -19.76
CA ASP A 184 -9.10 2.65 -20.33
C ASP A 184 -8.05 2.82 -19.23
N TYR A 185 -6.91 2.15 -19.37
CA TYR A 185 -5.82 2.20 -18.39
C TYR A 185 -4.45 2.07 -19.06
N PRO A 186 -3.39 2.59 -18.42
CA PRO A 186 -2.02 2.43 -18.90
C PRO A 186 -1.53 1.01 -18.57
N ASP A 187 -1.18 0.25 -19.60
CA ASP A 187 -0.41 -0.99 -19.49
C ASP A 187 1.05 -0.68 -19.81
N ASN A 188 1.86 -0.67 -18.77
CA ASN A 188 3.31 -0.48 -18.79
C ASN A 188 4.03 -1.78 -18.40
N THR A 189 3.42 -2.95 -18.63
CA THR A 189 4.04 -4.25 -18.31
C THR A 189 5.02 -4.75 -19.37
N ALA A 190 4.99 -4.16 -20.57
CA ALA A 190 5.92 -4.46 -21.65
C ALA A 190 7.17 -3.56 -21.56
N GLY A 191 8.35 -4.12 -21.83
CA GLY A 191 9.60 -3.38 -21.80
C GLY A 191 10.77 -4.23 -21.34
N THR A 192 11.88 -3.57 -21.02
CA THR A 192 13.08 -4.21 -20.45
C THR A 192 13.18 -3.87 -18.98
N ARG A 193 13.38 -4.87 -18.11
CA ARG A 193 13.66 -4.63 -16.70
C ARG A 193 14.96 -3.82 -16.55
N ASP A 194 14.89 -2.72 -15.83
CA ASP A 194 16.02 -1.90 -15.42
C ASP A 194 16.00 -1.71 -13.90
N GLY A 195 16.88 -2.45 -13.22
CA GLY A 195 16.93 -2.51 -11.76
C GLY A 195 15.58 -2.93 -11.13
N ASN A 196 14.98 -1.98 -10.43
CA ASN A 196 13.72 -2.13 -9.70
C ASN A 196 12.47 -1.72 -10.49
N PHE A 197 12.66 -1.26 -11.73
CA PHE A 197 11.59 -0.80 -12.60
C PHE A 197 11.67 -1.52 -13.96
N THR A 198 10.68 -1.25 -14.80
CA THR A 198 10.71 -1.64 -16.21
C THR A 198 10.79 -0.35 -17.03
N ASN A 199 11.68 -0.32 -18.03
CA ASN A 199 11.67 0.72 -19.05
C ASN A 199 10.49 0.44 -19.98
N ASN A 200 9.38 1.10 -19.69
CA ASN A 200 8.06 0.69 -20.14
C ASN A 200 7.75 1.15 -21.57
N ILE A 201 7.02 0.32 -22.29
CA ILE A 201 6.32 0.71 -23.52
C ILE A 201 4.84 0.87 -23.16
N LEU A 202 4.38 2.11 -23.11
CA LEU A 202 2.98 2.40 -22.81
C LEU A 202 2.05 1.83 -23.88
N LYS A 203 1.15 0.94 -23.45
CA LYS A 203 0.01 0.47 -24.22
C LYS A 203 -1.27 0.88 -23.50
N VAL A 204 -2.18 1.55 -24.19
CA VAL A 204 -3.51 1.80 -23.62
C VAL A 204 -4.36 0.55 -23.85
N ARG A 205 -4.99 0.05 -22.78
CA ARG A 205 -5.93 -1.08 -22.82
C ARG A 205 -7.23 -0.69 -22.17
N THR A 206 -8.29 -1.43 -22.46
CA THR A 206 -9.62 -1.22 -21.85
C THR A 206 -9.98 -2.44 -20.99
N LEU A 207 -10.48 -2.18 -19.79
CA LEU A 207 -10.97 -3.21 -18.86
C LEU A 207 -12.20 -3.93 -19.43
N PRO A 208 -12.38 -5.23 -19.10
CA PRO A 208 -13.62 -5.92 -19.41
C PRO A 208 -14.79 -5.27 -18.68
N LYS A 209 -15.95 -5.29 -19.33
CA LYS A 209 -17.21 -4.73 -18.82
C LYS A 209 -18.23 -5.83 -18.60
N ASN A 210 -19.08 -5.63 -17.59
CA ASN A 210 -20.30 -6.39 -17.39
C ASN A 210 -21.32 -6.08 -18.49
N LYS A 211 -22.39 -6.88 -18.57
CA LYS A 211 -23.46 -6.70 -19.57
C LYS A 211 -24.17 -5.33 -19.47
N ASP A 212 -24.15 -4.71 -18.30
CA ASP A 212 -24.73 -3.38 -18.04
C ASP A 212 -23.76 -2.22 -18.37
N GLY A 213 -22.55 -2.53 -18.87
CA GLY A 213 -21.53 -1.55 -19.22
C GLY A 213 -20.63 -1.11 -18.05
N SER A 214 -20.89 -1.57 -16.82
CA SER A 214 -20.01 -1.32 -15.68
C SER A 214 -18.69 -2.09 -15.79
N LEU A 215 -17.60 -1.56 -15.24
CA LEU A 215 -16.31 -2.25 -15.21
C LEU A 215 -16.38 -3.48 -14.30
N VAL A 216 -15.80 -4.61 -14.72
CA VAL A 216 -15.72 -5.82 -13.89
C VAL A 216 -14.90 -5.57 -12.63
N HIS A 217 -13.75 -4.90 -12.79
CA HIS A 217 -12.85 -4.49 -11.72
C HIS A 217 -12.14 -3.19 -12.12
N ASN A 218 -11.42 -2.56 -11.19
CA ASN A 218 -10.52 -1.44 -11.49
C ASN A 218 -9.06 -1.91 -11.58
N MET A 219 -8.20 -1.09 -12.17
CA MET A 219 -6.76 -1.22 -12.10
C MET A 219 -6.20 -0.30 -11.03
N TYR A 220 -5.15 -0.73 -10.33
CA TYR A 220 -4.56 -0.01 -9.21
C TYR A 220 -3.05 0.16 -9.34
N ASN A 221 -2.55 1.29 -8.85
CA ASN A 221 -1.14 1.52 -8.57
C ASN A 221 -0.90 1.46 -7.06
N SER A 222 0.08 0.67 -6.64
CA SER A 222 0.60 0.59 -5.27
C SER A 222 1.87 -0.27 -5.27
N ASP A 223 2.91 0.18 -4.58
CA ASP A 223 4.12 -0.59 -4.27
C ASP A 223 4.02 -1.36 -2.94
N ALA A 224 3.03 -1.04 -2.10
CA ALA A 224 2.89 -1.60 -0.76
C ALA A 224 2.02 -2.88 -0.75
N PHE A 225 2.59 -4.04 -1.06
CA PHE A 225 1.97 -5.34 -0.73
C PHE A 225 2.85 -6.25 0.13
N TRP A 226 4.12 -5.91 0.27
CA TRP A 226 5.08 -6.68 1.06
C TRP A 226 4.56 -6.83 2.50
N LEU A 227 4.45 -8.09 2.93
CA LEU A 227 3.99 -8.49 4.27
C LEU A 227 2.56 -8.06 4.67
N THR A 228 1.70 -7.72 3.70
CA THR A 228 0.29 -7.36 3.96
C THR A 228 -0.60 -8.46 4.54
N GLN A 229 -0.11 -9.71 4.60
CA GLN A 229 -0.86 -10.84 5.17
C GLN A 229 -1.27 -10.58 6.63
N TRP A 230 -0.51 -9.78 7.38
CA TRP A 230 -0.77 -9.51 8.79
C TRP A 230 -1.61 -8.25 9.02
N ASN A 231 -2.10 -7.60 7.97
CA ASN A 231 -2.80 -6.34 8.10
C ASN A 231 -3.99 -6.23 7.13
N LEU A 232 -3.86 -5.48 6.04
CA LEU A 232 -4.87 -5.17 5.04
C LEU A 232 -5.59 -6.40 4.48
N ASN A 233 -4.86 -7.50 4.23
CA ASN A 233 -5.46 -8.73 3.70
C ASN A 233 -6.51 -9.33 4.64
N ILE A 234 -6.40 -9.06 5.94
CA ILE A 234 -7.36 -9.44 6.97
C ILE A 234 -8.49 -8.41 7.01
N LEU A 235 -8.15 -7.13 7.22
CA LEU A 235 -9.11 -6.06 7.51
C LEU A 235 -10.05 -5.76 6.33
N TRP A 236 -9.55 -5.71 5.09
CA TRP A 236 -10.43 -5.48 3.94
C TRP A 236 -11.48 -6.56 3.83
N GLY A 237 -11.13 -7.82 4.05
CA GLY A 237 -12.11 -8.91 4.06
C GLY A 237 -13.03 -8.95 5.28
N LEU A 238 -12.97 -7.99 6.19
CA LEU A 238 -13.97 -7.81 7.24
C LEU A 238 -15.04 -6.80 6.82
N ALA A 239 -14.65 -5.64 6.28
CA ALA A 239 -15.56 -4.52 6.05
C ALA A 239 -15.60 -4.00 4.58
N TRP A 240 -14.59 -4.29 3.78
CA TRP A 240 -14.46 -3.85 2.37
C TRP A 240 -14.03 -5.00 1.44
N PRO A 241 -14.76 -6.13 1.42
CA PRO A 241 -14.39 -7.28 0.59
C PRO A 241 -14.29 -6.92 -0.89
N GLU A 242 -15.03 -5.91 -1.35
CA GLU A 242 -14.98 -5.45 -2.72
C GLU A 242 -13.64 -4.83 -3.10
N VAL A 243 -12.92 -4.21 -2.15
CA VAL A 243 -11.57 -3.65 -2.37
C VAL A 243 -10.56 -4.78 -2.51
N GLN A 244 -10.64 -5.78 -1.63
CA GLN A 244 -9.77 -6.95 -1.67
C GLN A 244 -9.95 -7.77 -2.95
N ASP A 245 -11.19 -7.96 -3.42
CA ASP A 245 -11.51 -8.62 -4.69
C ASP A 245 -11.02 -7.79 -5.89
N ASP A 246 -11.23 -6.45 -5.88
CA ASP A 246 -10.76 -5.56 -6.96
C ASP A 246 -9.24 -5.57 -7.12
N LEU A 247 -8.51 -5.44 -6.00
CA LEU A 247 -7.05 -5.47 -6.01
C LEU A 247 -6.52 -6.83 -6.47
N SER A 248 -7.13 -7.93 -6.01
CA SER A 248 -6.76 -9.28 -6.46
C SER A 248 -6.94 -9.43 -7.98
N ALA A 249 -8.08 -8.96 -8.51
CA ALA A 249 -8.35 -8.97 -9.95
C ALA A 249 -7.40 -8.05 -10.73
N SER A 250 -7.04 -6.90 -10.17
CA SER A 250 -6.04 -6.00 -10.77
C SER A 250 -4.66 -6.66 -10.87
N MET A 251 -4.18 -7.31 -9.80
CA MET A 251 -2.90 -8.02 -9.81
C MET A 251 -2.88 -9.15 -10.85
N LEU A 252 -3.98 -9.88 -10.99
CA LEU A 252 -4.15 -10.93 -12.00
C LEU A 252 -4.28 -10.36 -13.42
N ARG A 253 -4.82 -9.14 -13.58
CA ARG A 253 -4.86 -8.45 -14.87
C ARG A 253 -3.47 -8.02 -15.34
N TYR A 254 -2.61 -7.56 -14.42
CA TYR A 254 -1.20 -7.31 -14.74
C TYR A 254 -0.50 -8.56 -15.25
N GLU A 255 -0.77 -9.70 -14.62
CA GLU A 255 -0.26 -10.99 -15.07
C GLU A 255 -0.75 -11.36 -16.47
N ALA A 256 -2.04 -11.20 -16.74
CA ALA A 256 -2.60 -11.46 -18.06
C ALA A 256 -2.02 -10.53 -19.15
N ASN A 257 -1.57 -9.33 -18.78
CA ASN A 257 -1.00 -8.35 -19.72
C ASN A 257 0.46 -8.64 -20.07
N GLY A 258 1.29 -8.93 -19.06
CA GLY A 258 2.75 -9.01 -19.24
C GLY A 258 3.41 -10.22 -18.59
N GLY A 259 2.66 -11.23 -18.15
CA GLY A 259 3.21 -12.50 -17.68
C GLY A 259 3.74 -12.54 -16.25
N LEU A 260 3.52 -11.52 -15.41
CA LEU A 260 3.92 -11.55 -14.00
C LEU A 260 2.83 -10.98 -13.10
N ILE A 261 2.67 -11.54 -11.90
CA ILE A 261 1.95 -10.85 -10.84
C ILE A 261 2.96 -9.89 -10.18
N PRO A 262 2.71 -8.56 -10.18
CA PRO A 262 3.62 -7.58 -9.60
C PRO A 262 3.85 -7.82 -8.10
N ARG A 263 5.04 -7.42 -7.58
CA ARG A 263 5.22 -7.23 -6.13
C ARG A 263 4.37 -6.08 -5.63
N GLY A 264 4.39 -4.99 -6.38
CA GLY A 264 3.37 -3.95 -6.39
C GLY A 264 3.43 -3.21 -7.74
N PRO A 265 2.30 -2.92 -8.39
CA PRO A 265 2.31 -2.19 -9.65
C PRO A 265 2.59 -0.70 -9.43
N ALA A 266 3.52 -0.15 -10.20
CA ALA A 266 3.82 1.28 -10.21
C ALA A 266 3.59 1.83 -11.61
N GLY A 267 2.79 2.90 -11.73
CA GLY A 267 2.51 3.56 -13.00
C GLY A 267 1.95 2.64 -14.10
N GLY A 268 1.22 1.58 -13.76
CA GLY A 268 0.72 0.61 -14.75
C GLY A 268 1.73 -0.49 -15.14
N GLY A 269 2.90 -0.56 -14.51
CA GLY A 269 3.93 -1.55 -14.79
C GLY A 269 4.38 -2.31 -13.55
N TYR A 270 5.41 -3.14 -13.69
CA TYR A 270 6.00 -3.89 -12.58
C TYR A 270 6.99 -3.03 -11.79
N SER A 271 6.81 -2.96 -10.47
CA SER A 271 7.93 -2.72 -9.56
C SER A 271 8.47 -4.05 -9.05
N TYR A 272 9.78 -4.11 -8.85
CA TYR A 272 10.47 -5.26 -8.25
C TYR A 272 10.81 -5.01 -6.78
N ILE A 273 10.07 -4.11 -6.13
CA ILE A 273 10.17 -3.73 -4.73
C ILE A 273 8.94 -4.31 -4.00
N MET A 274 9.03 -4.91 -2.82
CA MET A 274 10.24 -5.37 -2.10
C MET A 274 10.65 -6.76 -2.60
N THR A 275 10.58 -7.82 -1.79
CA THR A 275 11.06 -9.17 -2.12
C THR A 275 9.95 -10.20 -2.34
N SER A 276 10.31 -11.35 -2.89
CA SER A 276 9.43 -12.52 -3.07
C SER A 276 8.15 -12.24 -3.89
N CYS A 277 7.03 -12.92 -3.59
CA CYS A 277 5.74 -12.78 -4.27
C CYS A 277 4.62 -12.31 -3.31
N PRO A 278 4.64 -11.06 -2.83
CA PRO A 278 3.76 -10.61 -1.76
C PRO A 278 2.26 -10.64 -2.14
N ALA A 279 1.91 -10.33 -3.40
CA ALA A 279 0.54 -10.39 -3.90
C ALA A 279 -0.08 -11.82 -3.87
N THR A 280 0.74 -12.87 -3.77
CA THR A 280 0.25 -14.26 -3.57
C THR A 280 -0.63 -14.35 -2.32
N ASN A 281 -0.23 -13.72 -1.22
CA ASN A 281 -0.97 -13.79 0.04
C ASN A 281 -2.33 -13.08 -0.06
N LEU A 282 -2.38 -11.94 -0.74
CA LEU A 282 -3.62 -11.22 -1.04
C LEU A 282 -4.57 -12.13 -1.83
N ILE A 283 -4.12 -12.64 -2.99
CA ILE A 283 -4.96 -13.44 -3.89
C ILE A 283 -5.42 -14.74 -3.21
N ALA A 284 -4.51 -15.43 -2.50
CA ALA A 284 -4.84 -16.63 -1.76
C ALA A 284 -5.88 -16.35 -0.67
N GLY A 285 -5.69 -15.32 0.15
CA GLY A 285 -6.65 -14.93 1.19
C GLY A 285 -8.03 -14.58 0.62
N THR A 286 -8.07 -13.86 -0.50
CA THR A 286 -9.31 -13.54 -1.24
C THR A 286 -10.01 -14.81 -1.73
N PHE A 287 -9.27 -15.75 -2.33
CA PHE A 287 -9.79 -17.03 -2.80
C PHE A 287 -10.31 -17.91 -1.66
N GLN A 288 -9.58 -17.99 -0.55
CA GLN A 288 -9.93 -18.88 0.56
C GLN A 288 -11.17 -18.43 1.31
N LYS A 289 -11.35 -17.11 1.47
CA LYS A 289 -12.58 -16.51 1.98
C LYS A 289 -13.76 -16.61 1.01
N GLY A 290 -13.52 -17.00 -0.25
CA GLY A 290 -14.55 -17.07 -1.28
C GLY A 290 -14.92 -15.71 -1.88
N LEU A 291 -14.06 -14.71 -1.70
CA LEU A 291 -14.26 -13.33 -2.14
C LEU A 291 -13.78 -13.08 -3.57
N LEU A 292 -13.01 -14.00 -4.16
CA LEU A 292 -12.50 -13.82 -5.52
C LEU A 292 -13.64 -14.08 -6.52
N THR A 293 -14.31 -13.00 -6.92
CA THR A 293 -15.48 -13.05 -7.81
C THR A 293 -15.25 -12.34 -9.14
N LYS A 294 -14.26 -11.45 -9.20
CA LYS A 294 -13.94 -10.64 -10.40
C LYS A 294 -12.89 -11.26 -11.33
N PHE A 295 -12.42 -12.47 -11.01
CA PHE A 295 -11.46 -13.21 -11.83
C PHE A 295 -11.70 -14.72 -11.73
N ASP A 296 -11.33 -15.45 -12.78
CA ASP A 296 -11.45 -16.92 -12.79
C ASP A 296 -10.49 -17.58 -11.78
N LYS A 297 -11.02 -18.52 -10.98
CA LYS A 297 -10.31 -19.08 -9.83
C LYS A 297 -9.20 -20.05 -10.23
N ASP A 298 -9.42 -20.86 -11.27
CA ASP A 298 -8.40 -21.77 -11.77
C ASP A 298 -7.26 -21.00 -12.45
N SER A 299 -7.60 -19.98 -13.24
CA SER A 299 -6.63 -19.06 -13.85
C SER A 299 -5.82 -18.31 -12.78
N ALA A 300 -6.47 -17.85 -11.71
CA ALA A 300 -5.79 -17.22 -10.58
C ALA A 300 -4.77 -18.16 -9.92
N PHE A 301 -5.12 -19.43 -9.71
CA PHE A 301 -4.18 -20.42 -9.18
C PHE A 301 -2.99 -20.65 -10.11
N VAL A 302 -3.22 -20.78 -11.42
CA VAL A 302 -2.15 -20.95 -12.42
C VAL A 302 -1.20 -19.76 -12.42
N ALA A 303 -1.73 -18.54 -12.40
CA ALA A 303 -0.95 -17.31 -12.36
C ALA A 303 -0.09 -17.22 -11.10
N VAL A 304 -0.68 -17.46 -9.92
CA VAL A 304 0.02 -17.47 -8.63
C VAL A 304 1.11 -18.53 -8.59
N LYS A 305 0.81 -19.77 -9.03
CA LYS A 305 1.79 -20.86 -9.12
C LYS A 305 2.96 -20.48 -10.01
N ARG A 306 2.71 -19.96 -11.22
CA ARG A 306 3.77 -19.56 -12.15
C ARG A 306 4.67 -18.49 -11.54
N ASN A 307 4.09 -17.53 -10.82
CA ASN A 307 4.84 -16.43 -10.22
C ASN A 307 5.87 -16.91 -9.15
N ALA A 308 5.66 -18.08 -8.55
CA ALA A 308 6.54 -18.68 -7.54
C ALA A 308 7.55 -19.71 -8.10
N LEU A 309 7.60 -19.87 -9.44
CA LEU A 309 8.43 -20.84 -10.16
C LEU A 309 9.42 -20.14 -11.12
N PRO A 310 10.41 -20.84 -11.69
CA PRO A 310 11.35 -20.24 -12.65
C PRO A 310 10.64 -19.46 -13.77
N GLY A 311 11.09 -18.24 -14.00
CA GLY A 311 10.43 -17.28 -14.91
C GLY A 311 9.36 -16.39 -14.26
N GLY A 312 9.05 -16.60 -12.97
CA GLY A 312 8.15 -15.77 -12.16
C GLY A 312 8.85 -14.65 -11.38
N MET A 313 8.08 -13.95 -10.54
CA MET A 313 8.53 -12.81 -9.73
C MET A 313 9.38 -13.16 -8.51
N LEU A 314 9.35 -14.42 -8.05
CA LEU A 314 10.05 -14.83 -6.82
C LEU A 314 11.55 -14.52 -6.91
N GLY A 315 12.17 -14.82 -8.06
CA GLY A 315 13.54 -14.43 -8.37
C GLY A 315 14.08 -15.16 -9.61
N SER A 316 15.41 -15.24 -9.75
CA SER A 316 16.00 -15.86 -10.93
C SER A 316 15.73 -17.38 -10.96
N ALA A 317 15.75 -17.98 -12.16
CA ALA A 317 15.58 -19.43 -12.31
C ALA A 317 16.57 -20.21 -11.45
N LYS A 318 17.85 -19.79 -11.44
CA LYS A 318 18.92 -20.41 -10.64
C LYS A 318 18.63 -20.37 -9.14
N ASP A 319 18.14 -19.25 -8.62
CA ASP A 319 17.86 -19.12 -7.20
C ASP A 319 16.63 -19.96 -6.80
N ILE A 320 15.60 -19.99 -7.65
CA ILE A 320 14.39 -20.78 -7.41
C ILE A 320 14.70 -22.28 -7.47
N ASP A 321 15.56 -22.72 -8.40
CA ASP A 321 16.01 -24.11 -8.49
C ASP A 321 16.79 -24.50 -7.23
N PHE A 322 17.71 -23.64 -6.77
CA PHE A 322 18.42 -23.87 -5.50
C PHE A 322 17.44 -23.95 -4.32
N TYR A 323 16.53 -22.99 -4.18
CA TYR A 323 15.54 -22.95 -3.11
C TYR A 323 14.64 -24.18 -3.14
N THR A 324 14.19 -24.61 -4.32
CA THR A 324 13.34 -25.80 -4.48
C THR A 324 14.08 -27.07 -4.08
N ALA A 325 15.38 -27.18 -4.39
CA ALA A 325 16.19 -28.35 -4.06
C ALA A 325 16.61 -28.38 -2.57
N ASN A 326 16.95 -27.23 -1.99
CA ASN A 326 17.62 -27.15 -0.69
C ASN A 326 16.71 -26.64 0.43
N GLY A 327 15.66 -25.87 0.11
CA GLY A 327 14.68 -25.34 1.05
C GLY A 327 15.04 -23.99 1.70
N TRP A 328 16.15 -23.34 1.31
CA TRP A 328 16.44 -21.97 1.73
C TRP A 328 17.03 -21.13 0.61
N TRP A 329 16.92 -19.81 0.76
CA TRP A 329 17.56 -18.83 -0.10
C TRP A 329 18.98 -18.54 0.43
N PRO A 330 20.04 -18.76 -0.36
CA PRO A 330 21.41 -18.51 0.07
C PRO A 330 21.59 -17.08 0.56
N GLU A 331 22.27 -16.93 1.70
CA GLU A 331 22.58 -15.66 2.35
C GLU A 331 21.37 -14.85 2.83
N ASN A 332 20.12 -15.28 2.62
CA ASN A 332 18.93 -14.48 2.90
C ASN A 332 17.83 -15.28 3.62
N ALA A 333 17.78 -15.13 4.95
CA ALA A 333 16.74 -15.74 5.78
C ALA A 333 15.37 -15.08 5.57
N GLY A 334 15.33 -13.77 5.30
CA GLY A 334 14.09 -13.02 5.05
C GLY A 334 13.32 -13.57 3.85
N ILE A 335 13.97 -13.72 2.69
CA ILE A 335 13.35 -14.30 1.50
C ILE A 335 12.91 -15.74 1.75
N THR A 336 13.69 -16.52 2.51
CA THR A 336 13.30 -17.91 2.85
C THR A 336 11.99 -17.97 3.62
N ILE A 337 11.80 -17.10 4.62
CA ILE A 337 10.58 -17.07 5.46
C ILE A 337 9.38 -16.62 4.62
N GLU A 338 9.54 -15.57 3.82
CA GLU A 338 8.51 -15.06 2.93
C GLU A 338 8.07 -16.11 1.89
N ALA A 339 9.04 -16.72 1.20
CA ALA A 339 8.79 -17.73 0.18
C ALA A 339 8.13 -18.97 0.79
N ALA A 340 8.56 -19.41 1.98
CA ALA A 340 7.96 -20.54 2.67
C ALA A 340 6.49 -20.28 3.03
N PHE A 341 6.15 -19.07 3.48
CA PHE A 341 4.78 -18.68 3.78
C PHE A 341 3.92 -18.58 2.50
N GLN A 342 4.47 -18.01 1.43
CA GLN A 342 3.79 -17.93 0.13
C GLN A 342 3.57 -19.33 -0.45
N ASP A 343 4.53 -20.24 -0.34
CA ASP A 343 4.36 -21.65 -0.72
C ASP A 343 3.26 -22.32 0.09
N PHE A 344 3.15 -22.04 1.39
CA PHE A 344 2.00 -22.50 2.19
C PHE A 344 0.68 -21.97 1.62
N ALA A 345 0.58 -20.68 1.30
CA ALA A 345 -0.62 -20.09 0.71
C ALA A 345 -1.02 -20.80 -0.61
N ILE A 346 -0.05 -21.08 -1.49
CA ILE A 346 -0.27 -21.81 -2.75
C ILE A 346 -0.73 -23.24 -2.50
N ALA A 347 -0.10 -23.93 -1.54
CA ALA A 347 -0.51 -25.28 -1.15
C ALA A 347 -1.97 -25.28 -0.67
N GLN A 348 -2.38 -24.31 0.15
CA GLN A 348 -3.75 -24.24 0.62
C GLN A 348 -4.74 -23.97 -0.53
N MET A 349 -4.38 -23.18 -1.55
CA MET A 349 -5.19 -23.03 -2.75
C MET A 349 -5.32 -24.37 -3.50
N ALA A 350 -4.20 -25.06 -3.72
CA ALA A 350 -4.17 -26.36 -4.38
C ALA A 350 -5.03 -27.40 -3.66
N LYS A 351 -5.00 -27.42 -2.33
CA LYS A 351 -5.84 -28.28 -1.48
C LYS A 351 -7.33 -28.06 -1.76
N LYS A 352 -7.79 -26.81 -1.80
CA LYS A 352 -9.21 -26.47 -2.04
C LYS A 352 -9.64 -26.77 -3.47
N LEU A 353 -8.72 -26.63 -4.43
CA LEU A 353 -8.93 -26.99 -5.85
C LEU A 353 -8.70 -28.49 -6.14
N LYS A 354 -8.38 -29.30 -5.12
CA LYS A 354 -8.09 -30.74 -5.24
C LYS A 354 -6.94 -31.06 -6.22
N LYS A 355 -5.91 -30.21 -6.25
CA LYS A 355 -4.67 -30.41 -7.05
C LYS A 355 -3.59 -31.02 -6.16
N GLU A 356 -3.62 -32.33 -5.99
CA GLU A 356 -2.84 -33.05 -4.97
C GLU A 356 -1.32 -32.96 -5.19
N GLU A 357 -0.84 -33.07 -6.44
CA GLU A 357 0.59 -32.94 -6.77
C GLU A 357 1.13 -31.56 -6.38
N ASP A 358 0.41 -30.51 -6.73
CA ASP A 358 0.75 -29.13 -6.37
C ASP A 358 0.69 -28.90 -4.86
N TYR A 359 -0.34 -29.43 -4.20
CA TYR A 359 -0.45 -29.37 -2.74
C TYR A 359 0.78 -29.98 -2.07
N ASN A 360 1.19 -31.17 -2.49
CA ASN A 360 2.34 -31.87 -1.91
C ASN A 360 3.66 -31.14 -2.21
N PHE A 361 3.84 -30.65 -3.44
CA PHE A 361 5.02 -29.91 -3.86
C PHE A 361 5.22 -28.63 -3.03
N PHE A 362 4.20 -27.78 -2.95
CA PHE A 362 4.27 -26.52 -2.21
C PHE A 362 4.26 -26.72 -0.69
N THR A 363 3.58 -27.75 -0.18
CA THR A 363 3.69 -28.13 1.24
C THR A 363 5.11 -28.51 1.61
N LYS A 364 5.82 -29.27 0.76
CA LYS A 364 7.24 -29.60 1.00
C LYS A 364 8.11 -28.34 1.02
N ARG A 365 7.97 -27.45 0.04
CA ARG A 365 8.74 -26.19 0.00
C ARG A 365 8.46 -25.28 1.20
N SER A 366 7.19 -25.20 1.64
CA SER A 366 6.81 -24.39 2.81
C SER A 366 7.49 -24.80 4.12
N LYS A 367 8.07 -25.99 4.21
CA LYS A 367 8.83 -26.47 5.37
C LYS A 367 10.32 -26.13 5.30
N GLY A 368 10.78 -25.51 4.21
CA GLY A 368 12.20 -25.20 3.99
C GLY A 368 12.82 -24.31 5.08
N TRP A 369 12.02 -23.46 5.73
CA TRP A 369 12.46 -22.59 6.82
C TRP A 369 13.14 -23.34 7.98
N THR A 370 12.81 -24.62 8.21
CA THR A 370 13.41 -25.41 9.30
C THR A 370 14.92 -25.57 9.14
N ASN A 371 15.43 -25.47 7.90
CA ASN A 371 16.85 -25.53 7.62
C ASN A 371 17.62 -24.35 8.21
N LEU A 372 16.96 -23.23 8.49
CA LEU A 372 17.58 -22.02 9.03
C LEU A 372 17.62 -22.00 10.56
N TYR A 373 17.03 -22.99 11.23
CA TYR A 373 17.00 -23.03 12.69
C TYR A 373 18.39 -23.30 13.28
N GLU A 374 18.88 -22.37 14.09
CA GLU A 374 20.12 -22.52 14.87
C GLU A 374 19.78 -22.81 16.33
N SER A 375 20.28 -23.93 16.86
CA SER A 375 19.78 -24.52 18.11
C SER A 375 20.30 -23.83 19.37
N LYS A 376 21.44 -23.14 19.33
CA LYS A 376 21.98 -22.42 20.49
C LYS A 376 21.19 -21.16 20.76
N GLN A 377 20.95 -20.37 19.71
CA GLN A 377 20.17 -19.15 19.76
C GLN A 377 18.67 -19.42 19.79
N LYS A 378 18.23 -20.57 19.25
CA LYS A 378 16.81 -20.92 19.07
C LYS A 378 16.07 -19.89 18.22
N LEU A 379 16.71 -19.41 17.16
CA LEU A 379 16.17 -18.47 16.16
C LEU A 379 16.58 -18.95 14.77
N LEU A 380 16.01 -18.32 13.74
CA LEU A 380 16.39 -18.57 12.35
C LEU A 380 17.56 -17.67 11.97
N PHE A 381 18.48 -18.16 11.14
CA PHE A 381 19.66 -17.40 10.67
C PHE A 381 19.98 -17.69 9.20
N PRO A 382 20.55 -16.72 8.48
CA PRO A 382 20.93 -16.90 7.07
C PRO A 382 22.03 -17.95 6.91
N LYS A 383 21.87 -18.78 5.89
CA LYS A 383 22.84 -19.80 5.49
C LYS A 383 23.35 -19.55 4.09
N ASN A 384 24.63 -19.78 3.87
CA ASN A 384 25.22 -19.79 2.54
C ASN A 384 24.75 -20.99 1.70
N SER A 385 25.15 -21.02 0.43
CA SER A 385 24.83 -22.09 -0.51
C SER A 385 25.36 -23.47 -0.07
N ASN A 386 26.38 -23.51 0.79
CA ASN A 386 26.96 -24.74 1.35
C ASN A 386 26.29 -25.17 2.67
N GLY A 387 25.23 -24.49 3.11
CA GLY A 387 24.46 -24.82 4.30
C GLY A 387 25.09 -24.40 5.63
N LYS A 388 26.18 -23.60 5.61
CA LYS A 388 26.77 -23.02 6.81
C LYS A 388 26.11 -21.69 7.16
N PHE A 389 25.90 -21.42 8.45
CA PHE A 389 25.41 -20.13 8.92
C PHE A 389 26.45 -19.04 8.67
N ASN A 390 26.00 -17.88 8.17
CA ASN A 390 26.88 -16.75 7.89
C ASN A 390 27.29 -16.01 9.16
N HIS A 391 26.34 -15.90 10.09
CA HIS A 391 26.52 -15.42 11.45
C HIS A 391 25.44 -16.04 12.33
N THR A 392 25.60 -15.89 13.64
CA THR A 392 24.59 -16.26 14.65
C THR A 392 24.30 -15.13 15.64
N ASP A 393 24.71 -13.91 15.30
CA ASP A 393 24.32 -12.70 16.02
C ASP A 393 22.84 -12.36 15.72
N PRO A 394 21.95 -12.42 16.71
CA PRO A 394 20.51 -12.24 16.50
C PRO A 394 20.10 -10.78 16.22
N LEU A 395 20.96 -9.80 16.47
CA LEU A 395 20.70 -8.38 16.19
C LEU A 395 21.36 -7.89 14.89
N SER A 396 22.16 -8.74 14.25
CA SER A 396 22.73 -8.44 12.93
C SER A 396 21.63 -8.36 11.87
N LYS A 397 21.70 -7.32 11.04
CA LYS A 397 20.83 -7.10 9.87
C LYS A 397 21.27 -7.91 8.65
N ALA A 398 22.47 -8.49 8.66
CA ALA A 398 23.00 -9.23 7.53
C ALA A 398 22.09 -10.43 7.19
N GLY A 399 21.75 -10.59 5.91
CA GLY A 399 20.88 -11.67 5.44
C GLY A 399 19.40 -11.56 5.84
N TRP A 400 18.96 -10.37 6.26
CA TRP A 400 17.56 -10.04 6.53
C TRP A 400 17.09 -8.89 5.61
N ILE A 401 15.79 -8.83 5.36
CA ILE A 401 15.14 -7.70 4.68
C ILE A 401 14.52 -6.83 5.77
N GLU A 402 15.14 -5.68 6.03
CA GLU A 402 14.69 -4.67 7.01
C GLU A 402 14.33 -5.20 8.41
N ALA A 403 15.01 -6.27 8.81
CA ALA A 403 14.76 -7.00 10.04
C ALA A 403 16.07 -7.53 10.64
N ASN A 404 15.93 -8.26 11.73
CA ASN A 404 16.94 -9.16 12.26
C ASN A 404 16.27 -10.46 12.73
N ALA A 405 17.03 -11.36 13.36
CA ALA A 405 16.51 -12.66 13.78
C ALA A 405 15.40 -12.56 14.83
N TRP A 406 15.46 -11.57 15.72
CA TRP A 406 14.43 -11.37 16.75
C TRP A 406 13.11 -10.86 16.20
N GLN A 407 13.09 -10.18 15.07
CA GLN A 407 11.85 -9.68 14.46
C GLN A 407 11.26 -10.70 13.49
N ALA A 408 12.09 -11.30 12.63
CA ALA A 408 11.58 -12.10 11.53
C ALA A 408 11.39 -13.60 11.84
N SER A 409 12.05 -14.17 12.86
CA SER A 409 11.96 -15.61 13.15
C SER A 409 10.53 -16.06 13.49
N TRP A 410 9.70 -15.18 14.03
CA TRP A 410 8.32 -15.47 14.37
C TRP A 410 7.38 -15.40 13.15
N GLY A 411 7.87 -14.86 12.03
CA GLY A 411 7.17 -14.74 10.76
C GLY A 411 6.93 -16.08 10.04
N VAL A 412 7.36 -17.21 10.59
CA VAL A 412 6.95 -18.57 10.15
C VAL A 412 5.51 -18.89 10.58
N SER A 413 4.62 -17.95 10.29
CA SER A 413 3.24 -17.89 10.75
C SER A 413 2.41 -19.13 10.42
N HIS A 414 2.76 -19.84 9.36
CA HIS A 414 2.10 -21.08 8.96
C HIS A 414 2.50 -22.30 9.80
N ASP A 415 3.58 -22.24 10.58
CA ASP A 415 4.12 -23.38 11.34
C ASP A 415 4.75 -22.97 12.70
N ILE A 416 4.08 -22.09 13.44
CA ILE A 416 4.47 -21.76 14.82
C ILE A 416 4.57 -23.01 15.71
N PRO A 417 3.70 -24.03 15.60
CA PRO A 417 3.88 -25.29 16.33
C PRO A 417 5.17 -26.03 15.99
N GLY A 418 5.58 -26.05 14.72
CA GLY A 418 6.88 -26.57 14.28
C GLY A 418 8.05 -25.80 14.90
N LEU A 419 7.98 -24.45 14.91
CA LEU A 419 8.99 -23.61 15.57
C LEU A 419 9.07 -23.89 17.06
N ALA A 420 7.91 -23.96 17.74
CA ALA A 420 7.84 -24.31 19.16
C ALA A 420 8.50 -25.67 19.43
N LYS A 421 8.22 -26.68 18.60
CA LYS A 421 8.84 -28.01 18.72
C LYS A 421 10.36 -27.93 18.63
N LEU A 422 10.91 -27.19 17.66
CA LEU A 422 12.37 -27.01 17.51
C LEU A 422 12.99 -26.26 18.70
N MET A 423 12.28 -25.29 19.28
CA MET A 423 12.73 -24.53 20.46
C MET A 423 12.74 -25.35 21.76
N GLY A 424 12.05 -26.50 21.80
CA GLY A 424 11.88 -27.32 23.00
C GLY A 424 10.52 -27.15 23.69
N GLY A 425 9.51 -26.69 22.95
CA GLY A 425 8.12 -26.59 23.36
C GLY A 425 7.60 -25.17 23.53
N ASN A 426 6.28 -25.07 23.72
CA ASN A 426 5.53 -23.82 23.81
C ASN A 426 6.02 -22.88 24.92
N ASP A 427 6.43 -23.43 26.07
CA ASP A 427 6.95 -22.64 27.18
C ASP A 427 8.27 -21.95 26.83
N THR A 428 9.15 -22.64 26.10
CA THR A 428 10.42 -22.06 25.65
C THR A 428 10.18 -20.97 24.62
N LEU A 429 9.31 -21.23 23.63
CA LEU A 429 8.93 -20.23 22.63
C LEU A 429 8.37 -18.98 23.30
N ALA A 430 7.38 -19.14 24.19
CA ALA A 430 6.75 -18.01 24.85
C ALA A 430 7.72 -17.26 25.78
N SER A 431 8.57 -17.95 26.53
CA SER A 431 9.56 -17.28 27.39
C SER A 431 10.52 -16.43 26.56
N LYS A 432 10.98 -16.96 25.42
CA LYS A 432 11.93 -16.27 24.53
C LYS A 432 11.30 -15.07 23.82
N LEU A 433 10.08 -15.22 23.31
CA LEU A 433 9.33 -14.11 22.71
C LEU A 433 8.99 -13.04 23.75
N ASN A 434 8.56 -13.43 24.95
CA ASN A 434 8.27 -12.48 26.03
C ASN A 434 9.50 -11.68 26.45
N HIS A 435 10.68 -12.32 26.48
CA HIS A 435 11.94 -11.59 26.68
C HIS A 435 12.15 -10.52 25.60
N ALA A 436 11.94 -10.84 24.33
CA ALA A 436 12.08 -9.88 23.24
C ALA A 436 11.14 -8.67 23.40
N PHE A 437 9.89 -8.88 23.81
CA PHE A 437 8.95 -7.80 24.12
C PHE A 437 9.41 -6.94 25.31
N VAL A 438 9.87 -7.54 26.40
CA VAL A 438 10.40 -6.79 27.56
C VAL A 438 11.60 -5.92 27.16
N MET A 439 12.47 -6.43 26.28
CA MET A 439 13.62 -5.66 25.78
C MET A 439 13.22 -4.51 24.84
N ALA A 440 12.06 -4.59 24.20
CA ALA A 440 11.54 -3.55 23.31
C ALA A 440 10.60 -2.54 23.99
N GLU A 441 10.13 -2.81 25.21
CA GLU A 441 9.23 -1.92 25.96
C GLU A 441 9.81 -0.51 26.18
N PRO A 442 11.12 -0.31 26.48
CA PRO A 442 11.69 1.03 26.65
C PRO A 442 11.69 1.91 25.39
N SER A 443 11.56 1.32 24.19
CA SER A 443 11.47 2.05 22.92
C SER A 443 10.03 2.15 22.41
N ASP A 444 9.05 1.86 23.26
CA ASP A 444 7.63 1.81 22.88
C ASP A 444 7.38 0.87 21.67
N PHE A 445 8.23 -0.16 21.50
CA PHE A 445 8.21 -1.12 20.39
C PHE A 445 8.45 -0.50 19.00
N VAL A 446 9.12 0.65 18.94
CA VAL A 446 9.46 1.35 17.69
C VAL A 446 10.97 1.29 17.49
N PHE A 447 11.39 0.68 16.39
CA PHE A 447 12.79 0.69 15.94
C PHE A 447 12.89 0.78 14.42
N ASP A 448 13.92 1.49 13.95
CA ASP A 448 14.27 1.57 12.54
C ASP A 448 14.60 0.20 11.94
N TYR A 449 14.25 0.01 10.67
CA TYR A 449 14.52 -1.12 9.77
C TYR A 449 15.63 -2.10 10.23
N GLY A 450 15.26 -3.07 11.08
CA GLY A 450 16.12 -4.17 11.56
C GLY A 450 16.91 -3.95 12.86
N SER A 451 16.68 -2.86 13.59
CA SER A 451 17.29 -2.61 14.90
C SER A 451 16.40 -3.12 16.05
N GLY A 452 16.98 -3.48 17.19
CA GLY A 452 16.22 -3.86 18.39
C GLY A 452 15.58 -5.26 18.34
N TYR A 453 14.80 -5.60 19.37
CA TYR A 453 14.27 -6.96 19.56
C TYR A 453 12.92 -7.16 18.86
N ILE A 454 11.94 -6.30 19.14
CA ILE A 454 10.61 -6.30 18.53
C ILE A 454 10.33 -4.89 18.02
N SER A 455 9.87 -4.78 16.78
CA SER A 455 9.46 -3.49 16.21
C SER A 455 8.09 -3.63 15.55
N TYR A 456 7.21 -2.69 15.84
CA TYR A 456 5.94 -2.47 15.14
C TYR A 456 6.01 -1.28 14.18
N ALA A 457 7.20 -0.72 13.98
CA ALA A 457 7.40 0.38 13.04
C ALA A 457 7.72 -0.11 11.62
N ASN A 458 7.86 -1.43 11.41
CA ASN A 458 8.08 -2.05 10.11
C ASN A 458 7.40 -3.43 10.01
N GLN A 459 7.14 -3.93 8.80
CA GLN A 459 6.27 -5.10 8.61
C GLN A 459 6.72 -6.43 9.21
N PRO A 460 8.02 -6.79 9.27
CA PRO A 460 8.46 -8.11 9.73
C PRO A 460 8.01 -8.51 11.15
N GLY A 461 7.84 -7.54 12.05
CA GLY A 461 7.45 -7.80 13.46
C GLY A 461 5.95 -7.66 13.77
N LEU A 462 5.11 -7.29 12.79
CA LEU A 462 3.70 -6.92 13.03
C LEU A 462 2.82 -8.06 13.56
N SER A 463 3.26 -9.31 13.45
CA SER A 463 2.51 -10.46 13.94
C SER A 463 2.96 -10.95 15.33
N ASP A 464 4.06 -10.44 15.87
CA ASP A 464 4.80 -11.09 16.95
C ASP A 464 3.98 -11.27 18.23
N ALA A 465 3.13 -10.31 18.61
CA ALA A 465 2.32 -10.41 19.83
C ALA A 465 1.23 -11.49 19.68
N HIS A 466 0.81 -11.78 18.45
CA HIS A 466 -0.22 -12.77 18.15
C HIS A 466 0.32 -14.21 18.19
N VAL A 467 1.64 -14.40 18.15
CA VAL A 467 2.30 -15.71 18.23
C VAL A 467 2.00 -16.41 19.57
N PHE A 468 1.81 -15.68 20.67
CA PHE A 468 1.53 -16.30 21.98
C PHE A 468 0.23 -17.10 22.01
N ASN A 469 -0.77 -16.76 21.19
CA ASN A 469 -1.97 -17.59 21.01
C ASN A 469 -1.59 -19.01 20.58
N TYR A 470 -0.69 -19.12 19.61
CA TYR A 470 -0.20 -20.38 19.05
C TYR A 470 0.79 -21.10 19.98
N ALA A 471 1.44 -20.36 20.88
CA ALA A 471 2.16 -20.92 22.03
C ALA A 471 1.24 -21.39 23.18
N ARG A 472 -0.08 -21.40 22.99
CA ARG A 472 -1.09 -21.75 24.01
C ARG A 472 -1.03 -20.86 25.25
N LYS A 473 -0.64 -19.59 25.09
CA LYS A 473 -0.63 -18.56 26.13
C LYS A 473 -1.36 -17.28 25.69
N PRO A 474 -2.66 -17.35 25.33
CA PRO A 474 -3.40 -16.23 24.76
C PRO A 474 -3.46 -14.98 25.65
N TRP A 475 -3.33 -15.14 26.97
CA TRP A 475 -3.25 -14.00 27.90
C TRP A 475 -2.00 -13.12 27.68
N LEU A 476 -0.91 -13.64 27.11
CA LEU A 476 0.25 -12.84 26.73
C LEU A 476 -0.02 -12.04 25.47
N THR A 477 -0.71 -12.62 24.48
CA THR A 477 -1.20 -11.86 23.30
C THR A 477 -2.08 -10.70 23.75
N GLN A 478 -3.07 -10.95 24.61
CA GLN A 478 -3.96 -9.91 25.13
C GLN A 478 -3.20 -8.77 25.82
N TYR A 479 -2.17 -9.09 26.60
CA TYR A 479 -1.34 -8.12 27.30
C TYR A 479 -0.47 -7.28 26.35
N TRP A 480 0.26 -7.93 25.44
CA TRP A 480 1.21 -7.24 24.56
C TRP A 480 0.51 -6.47 23.45
N VAL A 481 -0.59 -7.00 22.88
CA VAL A 481 -1.39 -6.27 21.89
C VAL A 481 -1.91 -4.94 22.45
N ARG A 482 -2.43 -4.93 23.69
CA ARG A 482 -2.92 -3.69 24.32
C ARG A 482 -1.79 -2.68 24.55
N ARG A 483 -0.61 -3.14 24.96
CA ARG A 483 0.56 -2.25 25.13
C ARG A 483 1.07 -1.70 23.82
N VAL A 484 1.27 -2.55 22.82
CA VAL A 484 1.75 -2.13 21.50
C VAL A 484 0.77 -1.13 20.89
N GLN A 485 -0.54 -1.40 20.95
CA GLN A 485 -1.55 -0.47 20.44
C GLN A 485 -1.49 0.89 21.14
N GLU A 486 -1.34 0.91 22.48
CA GLU A 486 -1.24 2.15 23.25
C GLU A 486 0.06 2.91 22.99
N LYS A 487 1.18 2.19 22.86
CA LYS A 487 2.53 2.76 22.82
C LYS A 487 3.00 3.13 21.42
N ALA A 488 2.93 2.19 20.48
CA ALA A 488 3.40 2.39 19.11
C ALA A 488 2.37 3.12 18.22
N TYR A 489 1.07 2.99 18.55
CA TYR A 489 -0.02 3.50 17.72
C TYR A 489 -1.04 4.36 18.49
N GLY A 490 -0.73 4.80 19.70
CA GLY A 490 -1.65 5.61 20.51
C GLY A 490 -1.70 7.09 20.12
N GLY A 491 -0.70 7.57 19.36
CA GLY A 491 -0.56 8.97 18.99
C GLY A 491 -1.65 9.46 18.02
N THR A 492 -2.13 10.69 18.25
CA THR A 492 -3.11 11.38 17.38
C THR A 492 -2.56 12.65 16.73
N THR A 493 -1.27 12.93 16.92
CA THR A 493 -0.55 14.02 16.27
C THR A 493 -0.01 13.55 14.92
N PRO A 494 0.28 14.46 13.98
CA PRO A 494 0.91 14.11 12.70
C PRO A 494 2.26 13.37 12.86
N ASP A 495 2.99 13.62 13.96
CA ASP A 495 4.36 13.14 14.15
C ASP A 495 4.45 11.83 14.95
N ASP A 496 3.45 11.50 15.78
CA ASP A 496 3.53 10.36 16.73
C ASP A 496 2.60 9.18 16.38
N GLY A 497 1.92 9.23 15.22
CA GLY A 497 0.87 8.26 14.88
C GLY A 497 1.33 6.83 14.58
N TYR A 498 2.60 6.66 14.17
CA TYR A 498 3.20 5.38 13.73
C TYR A 498 4.68 5.28 14.11
N GLY A 499 5.07 5.87 15.26
CA GLY A 499 6.45 5.84 15.73
C GLY A 499 7.45 6.65 14.87
N GLY A 500 6.96 7.65 14.14
CA GLY A 500 7.78 8.48 13.24
C GLY A 500 8.29 7.76 11.98
N GLN A 501 7.79 6.55 11.69
CA GLN A 501 8.15 5.75 10.51
C GLN A 501 7.02 5.74 9.47
N ASP A 502 7.27 5.10 8.33
CA ASP A 502 6.32 4.98 7.23
C ASP A 502 5.02 4.29 7.67
N GLU A 503 3.88 4.85 7.24
CA GLU A 503 2.56 4.25 7.46
C GLU A 503 2.28 3.09 6.47
N ASP A 504 3.07 3.03 5.39
CA ASP A 504 3.06 1.99 4.36
C ASP A 504 1.70 1.77 3.68
N GLN A 505 1.08 2.90 3.28
CA GLN A 505 -0.16 2.93 2.51
C GLN A 505 -1.30 2.13 3.17
N GLY A 506 -1.56 2.31 4.46
CA GLY A 506 -2.65 1.67 5.18
C GLY A 506 -2.24 0.42 5.96
N GLN A 507 -1.00 -0.07 5.85
CA GLN A 507 -0.58 -1.29 6.54
C GLN A 507 -0.55 -1.11 8.05
N MET A 508 0.08 -0.03 8.52
CA MET A 508 0.19 0.27 9.95
C MET A 508 -1.18 0.68 10.52
N GLY A 509 -1.95 1.49 9.80
CA GLY A 509 -3.34 1.80 10.17
C GLY A 509 -4.21 0.54 10.26
N SER A 510 -4.08 -0.39 9.32
CA SER A 510 -4.84 -1.65 9.34
C SER A 510 -4.52 -2.50 10.56
N LEU A 511 -3.24 -2.62 10.92
CA LEU A 511 -2.84 -3.36 12.13
C LEU A 511 -3.38 -2.70 13.40
N SER A 512 -3.27 -1.38 13.52
CA SER A 512 -3.82 -0.61 14.65
C SER A 512 -5.33 -0.87 14.81
N VAL A 513 -6.08 -0.85 13.71
CA VAL A 513 -7.52 -1.15 13.70
C VAL A 513 -7.80 -2.59 14.14
N LEU A 514 -7.07 -3.57 13.60
CA LEU A 514 -7.20 -4.98 13.96
C LEU A 514 -6.96 -5.21 15.46
N MET A 515 -5.91 -4.61 16.02
CA MET A 515 -5.64 -4.64 17.46
C MET A 515 -6.76 -3.96 18.27
N ALA A 516 -7.26 -2.82 17.80
CA ALA A 516 -8.31 -2.07 18.50
C ALA A 516 -9.67 -2.80 18.52
N ILE A 517 -10.04 -3.51 17.45
CA ILE A 517 -11.26 -4.34 17.44
C ILE A 517 -11.06 -5.72 18.07
N GLY A 518 -9.82 -6.08 18.36
CA GLY A 518 -9.45 -7.34 19.01
C GLY A 518 -9.52 -8.56 18.09
N LEU A 519 -9.28 -8.40 16.79
CA LEU A 519 -9.26 -9.48 15.80
C LEU A 519 -7.93 -9.52 15.04
N PHE A 520 -7.45 -10.72 14.71
CA PHE A 520 -6.24 -10.90 13.89
C PHE A 520 -6.27 -12.24 13.14
N ASN A 521 -5.23 -12.53 12.36
CA ASN A 521 -4.92 -13.88 11.86
C ASN A 521 -3.44 -13.95 11.47
N ILE A 522 -2.63 -14.74 12.19
CA ILE A 522 -1.20 -14.83 11.87
C ILE A 522 -0.93 -15.44 10.49
N GLN A 523 -1.83 -16.31 10.00
CA GLN A 523 -1.77 -16.91 8.66
C GLN A 523 -2.40 -16.04 7.55
N GLY A 524 -2.73 -14.77 7.81
CA GLY A 524 -3.33 -13.84 6.83
C GLY A 524 -4.54 -14.35 6.05
N ASN A 525 -5.35 -15.21 6.67
CA ASN A 525 -6.53 -15.85 6.07
C ASN A 525 -6.24 -16.72 4.82
N VAL A 526 -5.01 -17.21 4.62
CA VAL A 526 -4.65 -18.04 3.44
C VAL A 526 -4.87 -19.55 3.65
N SER A 527 -5.27 -19.97 4.86
CA SER A 527 -5.61 -21.38 5.15
C SER A 527 -6.86 -21.82 4.39
N ALA A 528 -6.98 -23.12 4.11
CA ALA A 528 -8.18 -23.68 3.44
C ALA A 528 -9.49 -23.42 4.22
N GLU A 529 -9.37 -23.26 5.55
CA GLU A 529 -10.45 -22.84 6.44
C GLU A 529 -9.99 -21.59 7.23
N PRO A 530 -10.19 -20.38 6.67
CA PRO A 530 -9.76 -19.16 7.33
C PRO A 530 -10.44 -18.95 8.68
N VAL A 531 -9.70 -18.37 9.63
CA VAL A 531 -10.17 -18.07 10.99
C VAL A 531 -9.86 -16.63 11.37
N TYR A 532 -10.37 -16.19 12.51
CA TYR A 532 -9.97 -14.95 13.16
C TYR A 532 -9.58 -15.24 14.60
N ASP A 533 -8.36 -14.87 14.96
CA ASP A 533 -7.86 -14.87 16.31
C ASP A 533 -8.50 -13.72 17.09
N ILE A 534 -8.78 -13.97 18.37
CA ILE A 534 -9.41 -13.05 19.30
C ILE A 534 -8.34 -12.58 20.28
N THR A 535 -8.22 -11.26 20.42
CA THR A 535 -7.33 -10.61 21.37
C THR A 535 -8.15 -9.70 22.30
N SER A 536 -7.58 -8.63 22.83
CA SER A 536 -8.25 -7.74 23.78
C SER A 536 -8.72 -6.46 23.07
N PRO A 537 -10.02 -6.28 22.81
CA PRO A 537 -10.51 -5.08 22.14
C PRO A 537 -10.36 -3.83 23.01
N VAL A 538 -10.30 -2.67 22.37
CA VAL A 538 -10.27 -1.35 23.01
C VAL A 538 -11.68 -0.81 23.27
N PHE A 539 -12.63 -1.11 22.39
CA PHE A 539 -13.99 -0.56 22.42
C PHE A 539 -14.99 -1.49 23.14
N ASP A 540 -16.07 -0.90 23.63
CA ASP A 540 -17.14 -1.62 24.34
C ASP A 540 -18.05 -2.39 23.37
N GLU A 541 -18.26 -1.81 22.19
CA GLU A 541 -19.00 -2.42 21.10
C GLU A 541 -18.39 -2.03 19.76
N ILE A 542 -18.22 -3.01 18.88
CA ILE A 542 -17.80 -2.84 17.49
C ILE A 542 -18.84 -3.51 16.60
N ILE A 543 -19.42 -2.77 15.66
CA ILE A 543 -20.36 -3.28 14.65
C ILE A 543 -19.68 -3.24 13.30
N ILE A 544 -19.46 -4.40 12.69
CA ILE A 544 -18.94 -4.54 11.33
C ILE A 544 -20.12 -4.85 10.40
N LYS A 545 -20.43 -3.92 9.50
CA LYS A 545 -21.44 -4.13 8.45
C LYS A 545 -20.87 -5.05 7.38
N LEU A 546 -21.64 -6.07 7.01
CA LEU A 546 -21.25 -7.06 6.02
C LEU A 546 -21.87 -6.68 4.66
N ASP A 547 -21.06 -6.71 3.60
CA ASP A 547 -21.55 -6.47 2.24
C ASP A 547 -22.38 -7.69 1.77
N PRO A 548 -23.68 -7.52 1.46
CA PRO A 548 -24.56 -8.61 1.06
C PRO A 548 -24.18 -9.27 -0.28
N LYS A 549 -23.31 -8.65 -1.09
CA LYS A 549 -22.77 -9.28 -2.30
C LYS A 549 -21.76 -10.39 -1.97
N TYR A 550 -21.06 -10.25 -0.86
CA TYR A 550 -19.99 -11.15 -0.45
C TYR A 550 -20.38 -12.06 0.72
N TYR A 551 -21.33 -11.63 1.55
CA TYR A 551 -21.70 -12.32 2.78
C TYR A 551 -23.22 -12.52 2.91
N PRO A 552 -23.66 -13.68 3.45
CA PRO A 552 -25.07 -13.91 3.74
C PRO A 552 -25.59 -13.15 4.97
N GLY A 553 -24.71 -12.79 5.91
CA GLY A 553 -25.04 -12.00 7.09
C GLY A 553 -25.15 -10.49 6.79
N LYS A 554 -25.81 -9.75 7.68
CA LYS A 554 -25.94 -8.28 7.57
C LYS A 554 -24.87 -7.53 8.37
N GLU A 555 -24.56 -8.02 9.56
CA GLU A 555 -23.58 -7.42 10.46
C GLU A 555 -23.00 -8.47 11.40
N PHE A 556 -21.79 -8.21 11.89
CA PHE A 556 -21.14 -8.96 12.95
C PHE A 556 -20.78 -8.00 14.09
N VAL A 557 -21.27 -8.29 15.29
CA VAL A 557 -21.15 -7.41 16.47
C VAL A 557 -20.18 -8.01 17.48
N ILE A 558 -19.10 -7.28 17.80
CA ILE A 558 -18.21 -7.62 18.91
C ILE A 558 -18.65 -6.80 20.11
N LYS A 559 -19.06 -7.45 21.19
CA LYS A 559 -19.49 -6.81 22.43
C LYS A 559 -18.58 -7.20 23.57
N THR A 560 -18.05 -6.23 24.28
CA THR A 560 -17.21 -6.47 25.45
C THR A 560 -17.94 -6.13 26.74
N HIS A 561 -17.60 -6.86 27.81
CA HIS A 561 -18.13 -6.67 29.14
C HIS A 561 -16.98 -6.42 30.11
N ASN A 562 -17.14 -5.41 30.96
CA ASN A 562 -16.12 -4.95 31.90
C ASN A 562 -14.81 -4.55 31.21
N ASN A 563 -14.86 -4.05 29.98
CA ASN A 563 -13.68 -3.49 29.32
C ASN A 563 -13.17 -2.25 30.07
N GLY A 564 -11.87 -2.00 29.97
CA GLY A 564 -11.25 -0.83 30.56
C GLY A 564 -9.73 -0.89 30.49
N ALA A 565 -9.06 0.15 31.00
CA ALA A 565 -7.60 0.24 30.99
C ALA A 565 -6.92 -0.90 31.76
N LYS A 566 -7.52 -1.36 32.87
CA LYS A 566 -7.00 -2.46 33.70
C LYS A 566 -7.53 -3.83 33.29
N ASN A 567 -8.68 -3.89 32.64
CA ASN A 567 -9.37 -5.14 32.32
C ASN A 567 -9.05 -5.56 30.90
N VAL A 568 -7.86 -6.13 30.72
CA VAL A 568 -7.33 -6.52 29.40
C VAL A 568 -7.48 -8.01 29.12
N TYR A 569 -7.76 -8.84 30.12
CA TYR A 569 -7.71 -10.30 29.97
C TYR A 569 -9.08 -10.92 29.75
N ILE A 570 -9.22 -11.74 28.71
CA ILE A 570 -10.44 -12.49 28.45
C ILE A 570 -10.65 -13.56 29.51
N GLN A 571 -11.77 -13.45 30.22
CA GLN A 571 -12.22 -14.44 31.21
C GLN A 571 -13.06 -15.53 30.55
N LYS A 572 -13.89 -15.16 29.58
CA LYS A 572 -14.68 -16.06 28.74
C LYS A 572 -15.12 -15.34 27.47
N ALA A 573 -15.48 -16.10 26.44
CA ALA A 573 -16.05 -15.58 25.21
C ALA A 573 -17.22 -16.45 24.74
N ARG A 574 -18.11 -15.87 23.93
CA ARG A 574 -19.15 -16.58 23.19
C ARG A 574 -19.20 -16.11 21.76
N VAL A 575 -19.34 -17.03 20.81
CA VAL A 575 -19.65 -16.70 19.42
C VAL A 575 -21.06 -17.21 19.11
N ASN A 576 -21.94 -16.31 18.67
CA ASN A 576 -23.34 -16.61 18.36
C ASN A 576 -24.05 -17.36 19.51
N GLY A 577 -23.84 -16.89 20.74
CA GLY A 577 -24.40 -17.47 21.98
C GLY A 577 -23.72 -18.74 22.49
N LYS A 578 -22.82 -19.36 21.71
CA LYS A 578 -22.12 -20.60 22.09
C LYS A 578 -20.81 -20.29 22.81
N ALA A 579 -20.53 -21.03 23.89
CA ALA A 579 -19.28 -20.88 24.63
C ALA A 579 -18.07 -21.12 23.71
N LEU A 580 -17.13 -20.17 23.73
CA LEU A 580 -15.92 -20.22 22.93
C LEU A 580 -14.71 -20.35 23.86
N ASN A 581 -14.16 -21.57 23.93
CA ASN A 581 -12.99 -21.91 24.76
C ASN A 581 -11.68 -21.95 23.93
N LYS A 582 -11.77 -21.60 22.64
CA LYS A 582 -10.63 -21.39 21.73
C LYS A 582 -10.40 -19.89 21.59
N PHE A 583 -9.20 -19.47 21.23
CA PHE A 583 -8.92 -18.06 20.94
C PHE A 583 -9.39 -17.63 19.54
N TRP A 584 -10.08 -18.48 18.77
CA TRP A 584 -10.41 -18.20 17.37
C TRP A 584 -11.80 -18.69 16.99
N PHE A 585 -12.36 -18.12 15.92
CA PHE A 585 -13.58 -18.56 15.24
C PHE A 585 -13.39 -18.52 13.71
N THR A 586 -14.21 -19.23 12.96
CA THR A 586 -14.04 -19.37 11.50
C THR A 586 -14.58 -18.17 10.72
N HIS A 587 -14.03 -17.92 9.53
CA HIS A 587 -14.60 -16.96 8.58
C HIS A 587 -16.04 -17.32 8.17
N LYS A 588 -16.39 -18.61 8.18
CA LYS A 588 -17.77 -19.07 7.95
C LYS A 588 -18.74 -18.67 9.05
N GLU A 589 -18.28 -18.61 10.30
CA GLU A 589 -19.08 -18.08 11.41
C GLU A 589 -19.21 -16.57 11.32
N PHE A 590 -18.13 -15.86 10.96
CA PHE A 590 -18.14 -14.42 10.69
C PHE A 590 -19.12 -14.04 9.56
N SER A 591 -19.05 -14.70 8.41
CA SER A 591 -19.78 -14.32 7.20
C SER A 591 -21.29 -14.47 7.32
N ARG A 592 -21.77 -15.28 8.27
CA ARG A 592 -23.20 -15.40 8.60
C ARG A 592 -23.73 -14.25 9.45
N GLY A 593 -22.84 -13.35 9.89
CA GLY A 593 -23.15 -12.31 10.85
C GLY A 593 -23.33 -12.86 12.26
N GLY A 594 -23.97 -12.07 13.11
CA GLY A 594 -24.25 -12.41 14.50
C GLY A 594 -23.31 -11.68 15.45
N SER A 595 -22.77 -12.37 16.47
CA SER A 595 -22.00 -11.69 17.52
C SER A 595 -20.86 -12.50 18.14
N LEU A 596 -19.88 -11.77 18.65
CA LEU A 596 -18.83 -12.22 19.55
C LEU A 596 -18.94 -11.44 20.87
N GLU A 597 -19.28 -12.12 21.96
CA GLU A 597 -19.32 -11.53 23.30
C GLU A 597 -18.05 -11.89 24.09
N ILE A 598 -17.40 -10.90 24.70
CA ILE A 598 -16.12 -11.06 25.41
C ILE A 598 -16.23 -10.46 26.81
N TRP A 599 -15.95 -11.25 27.85
CA TRP A 599 -15.90 -10.75 29.23
C TRP A 599 -14.45 -10.55 29.64
N LEU A 600 -14.10 -9.32 29.98
CA LEU A 600 -12.74 -8.93 30.36
C LEU A 600 -12.59 -8.84 31.88
N GLY A 601 -11.35 -8.99 32.34
CA GLY A 601 -10.98 -8.89 33.75
C GLY A 601 -9.53 -8.47 33.94
N PRO A 602 -9.15 -8.10 35.17
CA PRO A 602 -7.83 -7.51 35.46
C PRO A 602 -6.70 -8.54 35.63
N LYS A 603 -7.03 -9.83 35.69
CA LYS A 603 -6.06 -10.93 35.87
C LYS A 603 -6.18 -11.94 34.75
N PRO A 604 -5.07 -12.56 34.31
CA PRO A 604 -5.09 -13.53 33.22
C PRO A 604 -5.89 -14.78 33.60
N ASN A 605 -6.86 -15.17 32.76
CA ASN A 605 -7.44 -16.51 32.82
C ASN A 605 -6.58 -17.47 32.00
N LYS A 606 -5.73 -18.25 32.68
CA LYS A 606 -4.82 -19.21 32.02
C LYS A 606 -5.52 -20.45 31.46
N ALA A 607 -6.81 -20.64 31.73
CA ALA A 607 -7.59 -21.76 31.23
C ALA A 607 -8.42 -21.42 29.97
N TRP A 608 -8.59 -20.14 29.63
CA TRP A 608 -9.34 -19.74 28.45
C TRP A 608 -8.46 -19.75 27.19
N GLY A 609 -9.05 -20.12 26.05
CA GLY A 609 -8.41 -20.04 24.74
C GLY A 609 -7.45 -21.18 24.40
N ILE A 610 -7.22 -22.14 25.30
CA ILE A 610 -6.20 -23.21 25.10
C ILE A 610 -6.75 -24.52 24.50
N ALA A 611 -8.05 -24.57 24.20
CA ALA A 611 -8.77 -25.80 23.82
C ALA A 611 -8.41 -26.36 22.43
N GLY A 612 -7.66 -25.64 21.60
CA GLY A 612 -7.13 -26.15 20.32
C GLY A 612 -6.69 -25.04 19.37
N LEU A 613 -5.68 -25.34 18.55
CA LEU A 613 -5.22 -24.45 17.49
C LEU A 613 -6.18 -24.47 16.30
N PRO A 614 -6.17 -23.45 15.43
CA PRO A 614 -6.89 -23.48 14.16
C PRO A 614 -6.44 -24.65 13.27
N PRO A 615 -7.28 -25.11 12.33
CA PRO A 615 -6.94 -26.20 11.42
C PRO A 615 -5.67 -25.90 10.60
N ASN A 616 -4.87 -26.94 10.32
CA ASN A 616 -3.63 -26.85 9.54
C ASN A 616 -2.54 -25.93 10.15
N ASN A 617 -2.43 -25.89 11.49
CA ASN A 617 -1.27 -25.34 12.21
C ASN A 617 -0.37 -26.44 12.77
#